data_AF-A0A358M4G4-F1
#
_entry.id   AF-A0A358M4G4-F1
#
_cell.length_a   1.000
_cell.length_b   1.000
_cell.length_c   1.000
_cell.angle_alpha   90.00
_cell.angle_beta   90.00
_cell.angle_gamma   90.00
#
_symmetry.space_group_name_H-M   'P 1'
#
loop_
_entity.id
_entity.type
_entity.pdbx_description
1 polymer ?
#
loop_
_entity_poly.entity_id
_entity_poly.type
_entity_poly.pdbx_seq_one_letter_code
_entity_poly.pdbx_strand_id
1 'polypeptide(L)'
;MTSFHVDFGKIAGVLKPMHGVGNAPLLGCNNKLFHYLGEAGIPYSRLHDTGGDYGGGRFVDIANIFRNPDADPEDPASYDFAFTDWLISELEKQNVEPFYRLGA
;
A
#
# COMPACT_ATOMS: atom_id res chain seq x y z
N MET A 1 22.16 6.68 -36.48
CA MET A 1 22.62 6.18 -35.17
C MET A 1 22.47 7.32 -34.18
N THR A 2 21.66 7.14 -33.15
CA THR A 2 21.49 8.17 -32.11
C THR A 2 22.54 7.92 -31.03
N SER A 3 23.34 8.93 -30.70
CA SER A 3 24.29 8.88 -29.57
C SER A 3 23.72 9.63 -28.37
N PHE A 4 23.98 9.10 -27.18
CA PHE A 4 23.63 9.75 -25.91
C PHE A 4 24.92 10.05 -25.13
N HIS A 5 24.97 11.21 -24.50
CA HIS A 5 26.08 11.64 -23.65
C HIS A 5 25.52 12.17 -22.34
N VAL A 6 26.16 11.80 -21.22
CA VAL A 6 25.78 12.19 -19.86
C VAL A 6 27.03 12.65 -19.13
N ASP A 7 26.95 13.82 -18.48
CA ASP A 7 27.99 14.35 -17.61
C ASP A 7 27.59 14.15 -16.15
N PHE A 8 28.27 13.21 -15.47
CA PHE A 8 28.01 12.88 -14.06
C PHE A 8 28.48 13.96 -13.07
N GLY A 9 29.28 14.95 -13.52
CA GLY A 9 29.68 16.10 -12.72
C GLY A 9 28.60 17.19 -12.64
N LYS A 10 27.57 17.13 -13.48
CA LYS A 10 26.51 18.13 -13.56
C LYS A 10 25.22 17.66 -12.87
N ILE A 11 25.09 18.01 -11.58
CA ILE A 11 23.88 17.72 -10.80
C ILE A 11 22.73 18.63 -11.25
N ALA A 12 21.61 18.05 -11.71
CA ALA A 12 20.42 18.78 -12.16
C ALA A 12 19.37 19.03 -11.06
N GLY A 13 19.53 18.39 -9.90
CA GLY A 13 18.60 18.49 -8.77
C GLY A 13 18.35 17.14 -8.10
N VAL A 14 17.33 17.08 -7.24
CA VAL A 14 16.89 15.86 -6.58
C VAL A 14 15.83 15.17 -7.44
N LEU A 15 15.99 13.87 -7.67
CA LEU A 15 14.97 13.07 -8.35
C LEU A 15 13.78 12.86 -7.40
N LYS A 16 12.59 13.27 -7.82
CA LYS A 16 11.36 13.01 -7.07
C LYS A 16 10.99 11.51 -7.19
N PRO A 17 10.75 10.80 -6.07
CA PRO A 17 10.40 9.38 -6.10
C PRO A 17 8.95 9.18 -6.57
N MET A 18 8.75 9.12 -7.88
CA MET A 18 7.43 9.04 -8.52
C MET A 18 7.01 7.60 -8.88
N HIS A 19 7.84 6.61 -8.59
CA HIS A 19 7.64 5.20 -8.94
C HIS A 19 6.81 4.42 -7.90
N GLY A 20 5.70 5.01 -7.46
CA GLY A 20 4.73 4.32 -6.61
C GLY A 20 3.93 3.25 -7.36
N VAL A 21 3.28 2.36 -6.64
CA VAL A 21 2.53 1.22 -7.19
C VAL A 21 1.05 1.20 -6.73
N GLY A 22 0.22 0.48 -7.49
CA GLY A 22 -1.12 0.07 -7.05
C GLY A 22 -1.03 -1.22 -6.25
N ASN A 23 -1.49 -1.18 -4.99
CA ASN A 23 -1.55 -2.29 -4.05
C ASN A 23 -0.17 -2.92 -3.70
N ALA A 24 -0.17 -3.84 -2.74
CA ALA A 24 0.95 -4.73 -2.48
C ALA A 24 0.80 -6.02 -3.32
N PRO A 25 1.88 -6.79 -3.56
CA PRO A 25 1.81 -8.09 -4.24
C PRO A 25 1.17 -9.15 -3.31
N LEU A 26 -0.11 -8.95 -3.02
CA LEU A 26 -0.87 -9.65 -1.99
C LEU A 26 -1.23 -11.07 -2.44
N LEU A 27 -1.03 -12.03 -1.54
CA LEU A 27 -1.45 -13.43 -1.70
C LEU A 27 -2.24 -13.85 -0.46
N GLY A 28 -3.37 -13.18 -0.21
CA GLY A 28 -4.05 -13.23 1.09
C GLY A 28 -3.16 -12.64 2.19
N CYS A 29 -3.18 -13.21 3.39
CA CYS A 29 -2.28 -12.80 4.50
C CYS A 29 -0.89 -13.45 4.38
N ASN A 30 -0.24 -13.26 3.23
CA ASN A 30 1.10 -13.77 2.97
C ASN A 30 1.96 -12.68 2.31
N ASN A 31 3.03 -12.30 2.98
CA ASN A 31 3.96 -11.24 2.59
C ASN A 31 5.17 -11.75 1.77
N LYS A 32 5.19 -13.02 1.33
CA LYS A 32 6.36 -13.63 0.68
C LYS A 32 6.92 -12.82 -0.49
N LEU A 33 6.10 -12.03 -1.18
CA LEU A 33 6.51 -11.19 -2.32
C LEU A 33 6.81 -9.72 -1.96
N PHE A 34 6.59 -9.30 -0.71
CA PHE A 34 6.71 -7.89 -0.33
C PHE A 34 8.17 -7.39 -0.37
N HIS A 35 9.15 -8.28 -0.19
CA HIS A 35 10.57 -7.92 -0.28
C HIS A 35 10.94 -7.24 -1.61
N TYR A 36 10.24 -7.57 -2.71
CA TYR A 36 10.44 -6.90 -3.99
C TYR A 36 10.11 -5.41 -3.97
N LEU A 37 9.20 -4.97 -3.09
CA LEU A 37 8.90 -3.54 -2.92
C LEU A 37 10.11 -2.81 -2.30
N GLY A 38 10.73 -3.41 -1.28
CA GLY A 38 11.92 -2.87 -0.64
C GLY A 38 13.14 -2.89 -1.56
N GLU A 39 13.35 -4.00 -2.27
CA GLU A 39 14.45 -4.14 -3.25
C GLU A 39 14.35 -3.15 -4.41
N ALA A 40 13.13 -2.86 -4.88
CA ALA A 40 12.88 -1.85 -5.92
C ALA A 40 12.84 -0.41 -5.37
N GLY A 41 12.93 -0.23 -4.04
CA GLY A 41 12.84 1.07 -3.38
C GLY A 41 11.52 1.80 -3.64
N ILE A 42 10.41 1.06 -3.69
CA ILE A 42 9.08 1.63 -3.95
C ILE A 42 8.71 2.62 -2.83
N PRO A 43 8.40 3.88 -3.13
CA PRO A 43 8.15 4.88 -2.11
C PRO A 43 6.72 4.81 -1.56
N TYR A 44 5.75 4.46 -2.42
CA TYR A 44 4.32 4.53 -2.11
C TYR A 44 3.54 3.33 -2.66
N SER A 45 2.55 2.86 -1.91
CA SER A 45 1.57 1.87 -2.38
C SER A 45 0.14 2.34 -2.12
N ARG A 46 -0.71 2.36 -3.16
CA ARG A 46 -2.12 2.76 -3.05
C ARG A 46 -3.03 1.55 -2.83
N LEU A 47 -3.72 1.50 -1.70
CA LEU A 47 -4.43 0.30 -1.21
C LEU A 47 -5.84 0.07 -1.79
N HIS A 48 -6.16 0.65 -2.94
CA HIS A 48 -7.52 0.60 -3.49
C HIS A 48 -7.93 -0.78 -4.04
N ASP A 49 -6.98 -1.60 -4.47
CA ASP A 49 -7.26 -2.92 -5.06
C ASP A 49 -7.25 -4.04 -4.01
N THR A 50 -7.21 -3.70 -2.72
CA THR A 50 -7.19 -4.67 -1.62
C THR A 50 -8.62 -5.02 -1.13
N GLY A 51 -9.66 -4.42 -1.68
CA GLY A 51 -11.05 -4.77 -1.41
C GLY A 51 -11.55 -5.93 -2.28
N GLY A 52 -12.63 -6.61 -1.86
CA GLY A 52 -13.31 -7.61 -2.70
C GLY A 52 -12.46 -8.84 -3.02
N ASP A 53 -12.76 -9.59 -4.09
CA ASP A 53 -12.09 -10.89 -4.30
C ASP A 53 -10.59 -10.75 -4.68
N TYR A 54 -9.77 -11.41 -3.85
CA TYR A 54 -8.30 -11.29 -3.60
C TYR A 54 -7.84 -10.15 -2.66
N GLY A 55 -8.81 -9.57 -1.95
CA GLY A 55 -8.71 -9.04 -0.58
C GLY A 55 -9.91 -9.42 0.32
N GLY A 56 -10.64 -10.47 -0.05
CA GLY A 56 -11.64 -11.20 0.73
C GLY A 56 -12.75 -10.38 1.41
N GLY A 57 -12.93 -9.10 1.08
CA GLY A 57 -13.78 -8.18 1.85
C GLY A 57 -13.30 -7.97 3.29
N ARG A 58 -11.98 -7.92 3.51
CA ARG A 58 -11.38 -7.82 4.86
C ARG A 58 -10.43 -6.64 5.05
N PHE A 59 -9.95 -6.01 3.98
CA PHE A 59 -8.95 -4.95 4.06
C PHE A 59 -9.54 -3.59 3.66
N VAL A 60 -9.04 -2.52 4.28
CA VAL A 60 -9.08 -1.09 3.87
C VAL A 60 -10.47 -0.46 3.75
N ASP A 61 -11.39 -1.03 2.97
CA ASP A 61 -12.68 -0.41 2.70
C ASP A 61 -13.52 -0.28 3.97
N ILE A 62 -14.32 0.79 4.05
CA ILE A 62 -15.17 1.10 5.21
C ILE A 62 -16.09 -0.07 5.56
N ALA A 63 -16.69 -0.72 4.56
CA ALA A 63 -17.56 -1.88 4.78
C ALA A 63 -16.82 -3.12 5.30
N ASN A 64 -15.50 -3.18 5.12
CA ASN A 64 -14.66 -4.28 5.59
C ASN A 64 -14.19 -4.03 7.04
N ILE A 65 -13.89 -2.77 7.39
CA ILE A 65 -13.46 -2.38 8.75
C ILE A 65 -14.65 -2.13 9.68
N PHE A 66 -15.74 -1.53 9.23
CA PHE A 66 -16.95 -1.23 10.02
C PHE A 66 -18.12 -2.05 9.47
N ARG A 67 -18.17 -3.32 9.88
CA ARG A 67 -19.00 -4.35 9.23
C ARG A 67 -20.46 -4.32 9.67
N ASN A 68 -20.73 -3.77 10.85
CA ASN A 68 -22.08 -3.61 11.37
C ASN A 68 -22.43 -2.11 11.36
N PRO A 69 -23.28 -1.64 10.42
CA PRO A 69 -23.63 -0.23 10.31
C PRO A 69 -24.43 0.31 11.50
N ASP A 70 -25.02 -0.58 12.31
CA ASP A 70 -25.79 -0.23 13.52
C ASP A 70 -24.92 -0.20 14.80
N ALA A 71 -23.61 -0.47 14.69
CA ALA A 71 -22.70 -0.41 15.83
C ALA A 71 -22.36 1.03 16.23
N ASP A 72 -21.83 1.21 17.44
CA ASP A 72 -21.38 2.52 17.91
C ASP A 72 -20.06 2.92 17.21
N PRO A 73 -20.03 3.99 16.39
CA PRO A 73 -18.81 4.42 15.71
C PRO A 73 -17.74 4.99 16.66
N GLU A 74 -18.11 5.34 17.90
CA GLU A 74 -17.15 5.82 18.90
C GLU A 74 -16.52 4.66 19.70
N ASP A 75 -17.06 3.43 19.58
CA ASP A 75 -16.47 2.23 20.19
C ASP A 75 -15.44 1.60 19.23
N PRO A 76 -14.13 1.57 19.59
CA PRO A 76 -13.11 0.92 18.77
C PRO A 76 -13.40 -0.57 18.51
N ALA A 77 -14.15 -1.24 19.39
CA ALA A 77 -14.53 -2.64 19.20
C ALA A 77 -15.53 -2.86 18.06
N SER A 78 -16.16 -1.79 17.55
CA SER A 78 -17.02 -1.84 16.36
C SER A 78 -16.25 -2.03 15.05
N TYR A 79 -14.91 -1.94 15.09
CA TYR A 79 -14.04 -2.01 13.93
C TYR A 79 -13.19 -3.30 13.89
N ASP A 80 -13.00 -3.86 12.70
CA ASP A 80 -12.09 -4.98 12.40
C ASP A 80 -10.90 -4.48 11.58
N PHE A 81 -9.85 -4.03 12.26
CA PHE A 81 -8.61 -3.54 11.62
C PHE A 81 -7.54 -4.61 11.43
N ALA A 82 -7.70 -5.82 11.97
CA ALA A 82 -6.61 -6.80 12.08
C ALA A 82 -5.88 -7.07 10.75
N PHE A 83 -6.64 -7.18 9.66
CA PHE A 83 -6.09 -7.40 8.31
C PHE A 83 -5.46 -6.14 7.71
N THR A 84 -6.07 -4.98 7.93
CA THR A 84 -5.56 -3.69 7.46
C THR A 84 -4.27 -3.31 8.19
N ASP A 85 -4.21 -3.53 9.50
CA ASP A 85 -3.02 -3.32 10.33
C ASP A 85 -1.88 -4.22 9.89
N TRP A 86 -2.17 -5.50 9.60
CA TRP A 86 -1.18 -6.41 9.05
C TRP A 86 -0.62 -5.90 7.72
N LEU A 87 -1.48 -5.50 6.78
CA LEU A 87 -1.05 -5.01 5.46
C LEU A 87 -0.17 -3.76 5.58
N ILE A 88 -0.59 -2.78 6.38
CA ILE A 88 0.17 -1.54 6.60
C ILE A 88 1.52 -1.85 7.26
N SER A 89 1.53 -2.68 8.30
CA SER A 89 2.77 -3.07 8.99
C SER A 89 3.76 -3.78 8.06
N GLU A 90 3.27 -4.62 7.15
CA GLU A 90 4.13 -5.30 6.18
C GLU A 90 4.68 -4.36 5.10
N LEU A 91 3.94 -3.33 4.69
CA LEU A 91 4.43 -2.27 3.81
C LEU A 91 5.50 -1.41 4.49
N GLU A 92 5.27 -1.01 5.74
CA GLU A 92 6.22 -0.21 6.51
C GLU A 92 7.57 -0.93 6.70
N LYS A 93 7.55 -2.26 6.90
CA LYS A 93 8.79 -3.07 6.95
C LYS A 93 9.63 -2.99 5.68
N GLN A 94 9.02 -2.63 4.54
CA GLN A 94 9.70 -2.44 3.25
C GLN A 94 10.03 -0.97 2.96
N ASN A 95 9.78 -0.05 3.90
CA ASN A 95 9.84 1.40 3.72
C ASN A 95 8.89 1.93 2.64
N VAL A 96 7.72 1.32 2.49
CA VAL A 96 6.68 1.73 1.54
C VAL A 96 5.59 2.47 2.30
N GLU A 97 5.33 3.73 1.95
CA GLU A 97 4.27 4.52 2.58
C GLU A 97 2.90 4.19 1.94
N PRO A 98 1.88 3.86 2.73
CA PRO A 98 0.56 3.56 2.19
C PRO A 98 -0.21 4.84 1.83
N PHE A 99 -0.75 4.89 0.61
CA PHE A 99 -1.87 5.78 0.30
C PHE A 99 -3.19 5.08 0.62
N TYR A 100 -3.68 5.33 1.83
CA TYR A 100 -4.94 4.82 2.34
C TYR A 100 -6.12 5.49 1.63
N ARG A 101 -6.90 4.72 0.87
CA ARG A 101 -8.09 5.23 0.16
C ARG A 101 -9.31 5.10 1.05
N LEU A 102 -10.04 6.19 1.23
CA LEU A 102 -11.38 6.17 1.81
C LEU A 102 -12.41 5.95 0.69
N GLY A 103 -13.10 4.81 0.70
CA GLY A 103 -14.25 4.53 -0.17
C GLY A 103 -14.53 3.03 -0.31
N ALA A 104 -15.61 2.70 -1.01
CA ALA A 104 -15.94 1.36 -1.52
C ALA A 104 -15.93 1.44 -3.05
#